data_AF-A0A3C0FL85-F1
#
_entry.id   AF-A0A3C0FL85-F1
#
_cell.length_a   1.000
_cell.length_b   1.000
_cell.length_c   1.000
_cell.angle_alpha   90.00
_cell.angle_beta   90.00
_cell.angle_gamma   90.00
#
_symmetry.space_group_name_H-M   'P 1'
#
loop_
_entity.id
_entity.type
_entity.pdbx_description
1 polymer ?
#
loop_
_entity_poly.entity_id
_entity_poly.type
_entity_poly.pdbx_seq_one_letter_code
_entity_poly.pdbx_strand_id
1 'polypeptide(L)' 'MATVGTRIYTALFGKRVGEDRFGNTYYTEKTPAKGRRTKRWVVYKGV' A
#
# COMPACT_ATOMS: atom_id res chain seq x y z
N MET A 1 2.36 -14.72 -0.46
CA MET A 1 1.90 -14.56 0.92
C MET A 1 2.28 -13.21 1.50
N ALA A 2 1.38 -12.24 1.43
CA ALA A 2 1.47 -11.08 2.32
C ALA A 2 1.07 -11.54 3.73
N THR A 3 2.03 -11.58 4.66
CA THR A 3 1.80 -11.94 6.06
C THR A 3 0.78 -10.98 6.69
N VAL A 4 0.03 -11.43 7.70
CA VAL A 4 -0.98 -10.61 8.40
C VAL A 4 -0.42 -9.25 8.84
N GLY A 5 0.85 -9.21 9.28
CA GLY A 5 1.55 -7.96 9.63
C GLY A 5 1.64 -6.96 8.49
N THR A 6 1.86 -7.40 7.25
CA THR A 6 1.92 -6.54 6.06
C THR A 6 0.55 -5.94 5.74
N ARG A 7 -0.53 -6.69 5.97
CA ARG A 7 -1.91 -6.20 5.80
C ARG A 7 -2.26 -5.13 6.83
N ILE A 8 -1.90 -5.35 8.10
CA ILE A 8 -2.09 -4.38 9.18
C ILE A 8 -1.26 -3.12 8.92
N TYR A 9 0.01 -3.25 8.55
CA TYR A 9 0.86 -2.11 8.20
C TYR A 9 0.29 -1.30 7.04
N THR A 10 -0.18 -1.98 5.99
CA THR A 10 -0.79 -1.31 4.83
C THR A 10 -2.08 -0.59 5.20
N ALA A 11 -2.89 -1.12 6.12
CA ALA A 11 -4.12 -0.45 6.58
C ALA A 11 -3.84 0.77 7.48
N LEU A 12 -2.81 0.69 8.34
CA LEU A 12 -2.46 1.77 9.27
C LEU A 12 -1.68 2.91 8.59
N PHE A 13 -0.72 2.56 7.74
CA PHE A 13 0.24 3.52 7.15
C PHE A 13 0.05 3.76 5.65
N GLY A 14 -0.69 2.88 4.96
CA GLY A 14 -1.00 3.01 3.54
C GLY A 14 -2.29 3.81 3.32
N LYS A 15 -2.24 4.74 2.39
CA LYS A 15 -3.39 5.41 1.79
C LYS A 15 -3.67 4.74 0.44
N ARG A 16 -4.89 4.20 0.28
CA ARG A 16 -5.37 3.66 -1.01
C ARG A 16 -5.42 4.79 -2.03
N VAL A 17 -4.71 4.61 -3.14
CA VAL A 17 -4.64 5.57 -4.26
C VAL A 17 -5.65 5.19 -5.34
N GLY A 18 -5.77 3.90 -5.64
CA GLY A 18 -6.65 3.41 -6.69
C GLY A 18 -6.54 1.90 -6.85
N GLU A 19 -7.38 1.36 -7.71
CA GLU A 19 -7.44 -0.05 -8.06
C GLU A 19 -7.43 -0.18 -9.58
N ASP A 20 -6.68 -1.16 -10.10
CA ASP A 20 -6.70 -1.46 -11.53
C ASP A 20 -7.81 -2.46 -11.90
N ARG A 21 -8.00 -2.66 -13.21
CA ARG A 21 -8.95 -3.64 -13.77
C ARG A 21 -8.66 -5.09 -13.40
N PHE A 22 -7.46 -5.38 -12.90
CA PHE A 22 -7.05 -6.72 -12.44
C PHE A 22 -7.29 -6.89 -10.93
N GLY A 23 -7.76 -5.84 -10.24
CA GLY A 23 -8.02 -5.82 -8.81
C GLY A 23 -6.79 -5.53 -7.95
N ASN A 24 -5.65 -5.18 -8.54
CA ASN A 24 -4.47 -4.77 -7.77
C ASN A 24 -4.72 -3.40 -7.17
N THR A 25 -4.44 -3.26 -5.88
CA THR A 25 -4.65 -2.01 -5.16
C THR A 25 -3.32 -1.30 -4.95
N TYR A 26 -3.27 -0.03 -5.33
CA TYR A 26 -2.10 0.83 -5.19
C TYR A 26 -2.19 1.60 -3.87
N TYR A 27 -1.12 1.55 -3.10
CA TYR A 27 -1.00 2.25 -1.82
C TYR A 27 0.17 3.24 -1.86
N THR A 28 -0.03 4.37 -1.19
CA THR A 28 1.01 5.37 -0.92
C THR A 28 1.12 5.59 0.57
N GLU A 29 2.30 5.93 1.06
CA GLU A 29 2.50 6.30 2.47
C GLU A 29 1.61 7.50 2.84
N LYS A 30 0.80 7.37 3.89
CA LYS A 30 -0.16 8.40 4.35
C LYS A 30 0.56 9.65 4.90
N THR A 31 1.68 9.43 5.58
CA THR A 31 2.50 10.49 6.19
C THR A 31 3.93 10.37 5.68
N PRO A 32 4.26 10.98 4.52
CA PRO A 32 5.64 11.03 4.06
C PRO A 32 6.47 11.86 5.03
N ALA A 33 7.63 11.34 5.46
CA ALA A 33 8.54 12.12 6.29
C ALA A 33 9.13 13.29 5.48
N LYS A 34 9.23 14.47 6.10
CA LYS A 34 9.84 15.66 5.48
C LYS A 34 11.28 15.32 5.05
N GLY A 35 11.58 15.47 3.76
CA GLY A 35 12.91 15.19 3.20
C GLY A 35 13.09 13.80 2.58
N ARG A 36 12.07 12.93 2.55
CA ARG A 36 12.12 11.67 1.77
C ARG A 36 11.00 11.55 0.75
N ARG A 37 11.25 10.77 -0.29
CA ARG A 37 10.25 10.41 -1.28
C ARG A 37 9.19 9.50 -0.64
N THR A 38 7.92 9.78 -0.90
CA THR A 38 6.79 8.97 -0.43
C THR A 38 6.93 7.54 -0.93
N LYS A 39 6.92 6.56 -0.02
CA LYS A 39 6.90 5.16 -0.44
C LYS A 39 5.56 4.82 -1.09
N ARG A 40 5.62 4.06 -2.18
CA ARG A 40 4.46 3.53 -2.91
C ARG A 40 4.66 2.03 -3.10
N TRP A 41 3.59 1.27 -2.97
CA TRP A 41 3.60 -0.18 -3.17
C TRP A 41 2.26 -0.66 -3.72
N VAL A 42 2.26 -1.88 -4.24
CA VAL A 42 1.07 -2.54 -4.80
C VAL A 42 0.74 -3.76 -3.95
N VAL A 43 -0.55 -3.94 -3.70
CA VAL A 43 -1.10 -5.19 -3.16
C VAL A 43 -1.82 -5.89 -4.31
N TYR A 44 -1.24 -7.01 -4.74
CA TYR A 44 -1.82 -7.85 -5.79
C TYR A 44 -2.98 -8.66 -5.23
N LYS A 45 -4.10 -8.69 -5.96
CA LYS A 45 -5.26 -9.50 -5.60
C LYS A 45 -4.99 -10.96 -5.96
N GLY A 46 -4.79 -11.81 -4.96
CA GLY A 46 -4.62 -13.26 -5.13
C GLY A 46 -3.27 -13.86 -4.69
N VAL A 47 -2.43 -13.12 -3.95
CA VAL A 47 -1.12 -13.57 -3.40
C VAL A 47 -1.13 -13.79 -1.89
#